data_AF-A0A7X2MV87-F1
#
_entry.id   AF-A0A7X2MV87-F1
#
_cell.length_a   1.000
_cell.length_b   1.000
_cell.length_c   1.000
_cell.angle_alpha   90.00
_cell.angle_beta   90.00
_cell.angle_gamma   90.00
#
_symmetry.space_group_name_H-M   'P 1'
#
loop_
_entity.id
_entity.type
_entity.pdbx_description
1 polymer ?
#
loop_
_entity_poly.entity_id
_entity_poly.type
_entity_poly.pdbx_seq_one_letter_code
_entity_poly.pdbx_strand_id
1 'polypeptide(L)' 'LSNSTTLKMINRLVEFDSGEIRFAGESIRQLDARTLRRRMGYAIQSIGLFPHWTVRKNIATVPVLLGWPRAQVNERIT' A
#
# COMPACT_ATOMS: atom_id res chain seq x y z
N LEU A 1 -4.95 -21.54 4.49
CA LEU A 1 -4.80 -20.12 4.06
C LEU A 1 -3.36 -19.70 4.28
N SER A 2 -2.70 -19.06 3.30
CA SER A 2 -1.35 -18.51 3.48
C SER A 2 -1.43 -17.06 3.97
N ASN A 3 -0.43 -16.60 4.73
CA ASN A 3 -0.34 -15.19 5.18
C ASN A 3 -0.43 -14.20 4.00
N SER A 4 0.08 -14.56 2.81
CA SER A 4 0.02 -13.69 1.62
C SER A 4 -1.40 -13.57 1.03
N THR A 5 -2.19 -14.64 1.08
CA THR A 5 -3.55 -14.67 0.54
C THR A 5 -4.47 -13.78 1.38
N THR A 6 -4.34 -13.86 2.71
CA THR A 6 -5.07 -13.01 3.65
C THR A 6 -4.75 -11.52 3.43
N LEU A 7 -3.48 -11.19 3.22
CA LEU A 7 -3.04 -9.82 2.96
C LEU A 7 -3.61 -9.24 1.65
N LYS A 8 -3.75 -10.09 0.62
CA LYS A 8 -4.37 -9.74 -0.66
C LYS A 8 -5.88 -9.52 -0.53
N MET A 9 -6.57 -10.34 0.27
CA MET A 9 -8.01 -10.16 0.56
C MET A 9 -8.27 -8.86 1.33
N ILE A 10 -7.46 -8.57 2.35
CA ILE A 10 -7.54 -7.32 3.11
C ILE A 10 -7.32 -6.10 2.21
N ASN A 11 -6.40 -6.16 1.25
CA ASN A 11 -6.17 -5.09 0.26
C ASN A 11 -7.18 -5.06 -0.90
N ARG A 12 -8.20 -5.93 -0.88
CA ARG A 12 -9.15 -6.16 -1.98
C ARG A 12 -8.45 -6.36 -3.34
N LEU A 13 -7.34 -7.09 -3.34
CA LEU A 13 -6.69 -7.58 -4.55
C LEU A 13 -7.30 -8.91 -5.02
N VAL A 14 -7.99 -9.60 -4.11
CA VAL A 14 -8.76 -10.82 -4.35
C VAL A 14 -10.07 -10.68 -3.59
N GLU A 15 -11.20 -10.88 -4.27
CA GLU A 15 -12.51 -10.92 -3.64
C GLU A 15 -12.65 -12.22 -2.82
N PHE A 16 -13.33 -12.16 -1.68
CA PHE A 16 -13.59 -13.31 -0.82
C PHE A 16 -15.07 -13.69 -0.92
N ASP A 17 -15.34 -14.99 -1.07
CA ASP A 17 -16.70 -15.48 -1.36
C ASP A 17 -17.61 -15.47 -0.13
N SER A 18 -17.05 -15.51 1.08
CA SER A 18 -17.79 -15.55 2.34
C SER A 18 -17.02 -14.88 3.49
N GLY A 19 -17.75 -14.35 4.47
CA GLY A 19 -17.20 -13.68 5.66
C GLY A 19 -17.25 -12.16 5.58
N GLU A 20 -16.82 -11.50 6.65
CA GLU A 20 -16.71 -10.05 6.74
C GLU A 20 -15.29 -9.68 7.20
N ILE A 21 -14.66 -8.74 6.50
CA ILE A 21 -13.37 -8.16 6.93
C ILE A 21 -13.64 -6.70 7.30
N ARG A 22 -13.32 -6.32 8.54
CA ARG A 22 -13.42 -4.95 9.03
C ARG A 22 -12.04 -4.34 9.20
N PHE A 23 -11.85 -3.13 8.69
CA PHE A 23 -10.65 -2.33 8.87
C PHE A 23 -11.01 -1.09 9.68
N ALA A 24 -10.37 -0.91 10.85
CA ALA A 24 -10.66 0.18 11.79
C ALA A 24 -12.15 0.31 12.19
N GLY A 25 -12.87 -0.82 12.27
CA GLY A 25 -14.30 -0.86 12.61
C GLY A 25 -15.25 -0.71 11.43
N GLU A 26 -14.75 -0.35 10.24
CA GLU A 26 -15.54 -0.21 9.01
C GLU A 26 -15.40 -1.44 8.11
N SER A 27 -16.47 -1.85 7.44
CA SER A 27 -16.44 -2.97 6.49
C SER A 27 -15.64 -2.61 5.24
N ILE A 28 -14.63 -3.42 4.87
CA ILE A 28 -13.81 -3.14 3.68
C ILE A 28 -14.60 -3.23 2.36
N ARG A 29 -15.75 -3.93 2.35
CA ARG A 29 -16.64 -3.98 1.18
C ARG A 29 -17.32 -2.64 0.90
N GLN A 30 -17.58 -1.87 1.95
CA GLN A 30 -18.20 -0.54 1.85
C GLN A 30 -17.18 0.56 1.57
N LEU A 31 -15.89 0.29 1.83
CA LEU A 31 -14.80 1.20 1.53
C LEU A 31 -14.36 1.08 0.06
N ASP A 32 -14.19 2.22 -0.60
CA ASP A 32 -13.54 2.28 -1.91
C ASP A 32 -12.12 1.72 -1.81
N ALA A 33 -11.75 0.86 -2.75
CA ALA A 33 -10.47 0.16 -2.73
C ALA A 33 -9.28 1.15 -2.77
N ARG A 34 -9.45 2.35 -3.36
CA ARG A 34 -8.40 3.38 -3.35
C ARG A 34 -8.24 3.99 -1.97
N THR A 35 -9.34 4.32 -1.28
CA THR A 35 -9.31 4.86 0.09
C THR A 35 -8.68 3.86 1.05
N LEU A 36 -9.03 2.58 0.91
CA LEU A 36 -8.47 1.49 1.69
C LEU A 36 -6.94 1.37 1.49
N ARG A 37 -6.48 1.40 0.22
CA ARG A 37 -5.04 1.34 -0.14
C ARG A 37 -4.25 2.57 0.28
N ARG A 38 -4.89 3.73 0.47
CA ARG A 38 -4.24 4.95 0.99
C ARG A 38 -4.10 4.92 2.51
N ARG A 39 -5.03 4.26 3.23
CA ARG A 39 -4.98 4.09 4.69
C ARG A 39 -4.03 2.96 5.11
N MET A 40 -3.81 1.95 4.26
CA MET A 40 -2.86 0.87 4.50
C MET A 40 -1.55 1.07 3.75
N GLY A 41 -0.45 1.31 4.47
CA GLY A 41 0.89 1.25 3.90
C GLY A 41 1.23 -0.18 3.47
N TYR A 42 1.05 -0.49 2.18
CA TYR A 42 1.31 -1.82 1.64
C TYR A 42 2.79 -1.98 1.28
N ALA A 43 3.56 -2.63 2.15
CA ALA A 43 4.93 -3.04 1.85
C ALA A 43 4.93 -4.46 1.23
N ILE A 44 4.94 -4.55 -0.10
CA ILE A 44 5.09 -5.83 -0.81
C ILE A 44 6.50 -6.35 -0.57
N GLN A 45 6.64 -7.50 0.09
CA GLN A 45 7.92 -8.14 0.40
C GLN A 45 8.69 -8.69 -0.82
N SER A 46 8.39 -8.30 -2.07
CA SER A 46 9.13 -8.90 -3.20
C SER A 46 9.20 -8.13 -4.55
N ILE A 47 8.34 -7.16 -4.90
CA ILE A 47 8.31 -6.62 -6.30
C ILE A 47 8.12 -5.08 -6.37
N GLY A 48 8.32 -4.33 -5.28
CA GLY A 48 8.06 -2.87 -5.29
C GLY A 48 9.22 -1.98 -5.73
N LEU A 49 10.44 -2.52 -5.81
CA LEU A 49 11.65 -1.74 -6.03
C LEU A 49 12.12 -1.89 -7.48
N PHE A 50 12.36 -0.78 -8.16
CA PHE A 50 12.99 -0.76 -9.46
C PHE A 50 14.48 -1.12 -9.27
N PRO A 51 14.94 -2.30 -9.74
CA PRO A 51 16.28 -2.82 -9.43
C PRO A 51 17.40 -1.99 -10.07
N HIS A 52 17.07 -1.21 -11.11
CA HIS A 52 17.96 -0.29 -11.79
C HIS A 52 17.94 1.13 -11.18
N TRP A 53 17.18 1.36 -10.11
CA TRP A 53 17.10 2.64 -9.41
C TRP A 53 17.85 2.58 -8.08
N THR A 54 18.43 3.71 -7.68
CA THR A 54 19.05 3.83 -6.36
C THR A 54 18.01 3.67 -5.24
N VAL A 55 18.46 3.27 -4.05
CA VAL A 55 17.60 3.17 -2.85
C VAL A 55 16.86 4.49 -2.61
N ARG A 56 17.57 5.63 -2.72
CA ARG A 56 17.00 6.97 -2.65
C ARG A 56 15.83 7.17 -3.62
N LYS A 57 16.02 6.79 -4.88
CA LYS A 57 15.01 6.99 -5.93
C LYS A 57 13.79 6.09 -5.71
N ASN A 58 14.00 4.85 -5.25
CA ASN A 58 12.93 3.96 -4.86
C ASN A 58 12.09 4.51 -3.70
N ILE A 59 12.73 4.97 -2.62
CA ILE A 59 12.03 5.54 -1.45
C ILE A 59 11.30 6.84 -1.82
N ALA A 60 11.88 7.67 -2.70
CA ALA A 60 11.26 8.91 -3.17
C ALA A 60 10.00 8.69 -4.03
N THR A 61 9.84 7.50 -4.62
CA THR A 61 8.77 7.25 -5.59
C THR A 61 7.40 7.37 -4.96
N VAL A 62 7.20 6.83 -3.74
CA VAL A 62 5.90 6.86 -3.07
C VAL A 62 5.50 8.29 -2.64
N PRO A 63 6.35 9.08 -1.94
CA PRO A 63 6.05 10.47 -1.62
C PRO A 63 5.74 11.35 -2.85
N VAL A 64 6.48 11.16 -3.94
CA VAL A 64 6.23 11.89 -5.20
C VAL A 64 4.86 11.54 -5.79
N LEU A 65 4.49 10.26 -5.82
CA LEU A 65 3.17 9.82 -6.29
C LEU A 65 2.02 10.32 -5.39
N LEU A 66 2.30 10.55 -4.11
CA LEU A 66 1.36 11.17 -3.16
C LEU A 66 1.31 12.70 -3.25
N GLY A 67 2.08 13.31 -4.16
CA GLY A 67 2.07 14.75 -4.41
C GLY A 67 2.83 15.58 -3.38
N TRP A 68 3.78 14.98 -2.65
CA TRP A 68 4.55 15.71 -1.64
C TRP A 68 5.48 16.75 -2.30
N PRO A 69 5.64 17.95 -1.69
CA PRO A 69 6.64 18.92 -2.12
C PRO A 69 8.06 18.33 -2.10
N ARG A 70 8.87 18.67 -3.10
CA ARG A 70 10.25 18.16 -3.24
C ARG A 70 11.11 18.35 -1.98
N ALA A 71 10.94 19.47 -1.27
CA ALA A 71 11.64 19.74 -0.03
C ALA A 71 11.33 18.69 1.05
N GLN A 72 10.05 18.35 1.21
CA GLN A 72 9.57 17.35 2.18
C GLN A 72 10.02 15.93 1.82
N VAL A 73 10.10 15.62 0.52
CA VAL A 73 10.64 14.33 0.04
C VAL A 73 12.14 14.24 0.35
N ASN A 74 12.90 15.30 0.10
CA ASN A 74 14.34 15.32 0.35
C ASN A 74 14.65 15.17 1.84
N GLU A 75 13.97 15.90 2.71
CA GLU A 75 14.15 15.84 4.17
C GLU A 75 13.96 14.42 4.71
N ARG A 76 12.99 13.67 4.17
CA ARG A 76 12.69 12.30 4.59
C ARG A 76 13.67 11.23 4.10
N ILE A 77 14.53 11.54 3.11
CA ILE A 77 15.46 10.60 2.47
C ILE A 77 16.93 10.98 2.74
N THR A 78 17.16 11.97 3.60
CA THR A 78 18.49 12.33 4.13
C THR A 78 18.86 11.41 5.28
#